data_AF-A0A3B0FC11-F1
#
_entry.id   AF-A0A3B0FC11-F1
#
_cell.length_a   1.000
_cell.length_b   1.000
_cell.length_c   1.000
_cell.angle_alpha   90.00
_cell.angle_beta   90.00
_cell.angle_gamma   90.00
#
_symmetry.space_group_name_H-M   'P 1'
#
loop_
_entity.id
_entity.type
_entity.pdbx_description
1 polymer ?
#
loop_
_entity_poly.entity_id
_entity_poly.type
_entity_poly.pdbx_seq_one_letter_code
_entity_poly.pdbx_strand_id
1 'polypeptide(L)'
;MGNSEACRIVGISRSSGTRWRHGHSVVLKSGDVKKIAPISRLRPAAISARFLSESERITIADLLHAGRSIRAIAMELGRSPSTVSREIRRNIHEPSGNYRPRTAQRSAERRRSRQRTGKIAANPALQEFVREHLKQRWSPRQISNRLRAN
;
A
#
# COMPACT_ATOMS: atom_id res chain seq x y z
N MET A 1 16.28 18.69 -17.09
CA MET A 1 17.38 18.43 -16.13
C MET A 1 17.95 17.04 -16.35
N GLY A 2 19.24 16.96 -16.71
CA GLY A 2 19.95 15.69 -16.93
C GLY A 2 20.36 15.02 -15.61
N ASN A 3 20.71 13.73 -15.63
CA ASN A 3 21.10 13.01 -14.40
C ASN A 3 22.35 13.61 -13.74
N SER A 4 23.37 13.95 -14.52
CA SER A 4 24.63 14.51 -14.02
C SER A 4 24.44 15.89 -13.37
N GLU A 5 23.60 16.73 -13.98
CA GLU A 5 23.24 18.05 -13.46
C GLU A 5 22.47 17.93 -12.15
N ALA A 6 21.46 17.05 -12.10
CA ALA A 6 20.71 16.75 -10.89
C ALA A 6 21.65 16.25 -9.77
N CYS A 7 22.54 15.30 -10.06
CA CYS A 7 23.50 14.76 -9.09
C CYS A 7 24.41 15.85 -8.52
N ARG A 8 24.86 16.80 -9.35
CA ARG A 8 25.68 17.94 -8.92
C ARG A 8 24.92 18.85 -7.95
N ILE A 9 23.65 19.13 -8.24
CA ILE A 9 22.79 19.97 -7.36
C ILE A 9 22.61 19.34 -5.99
N VAL A 10 22.39 18.01 -5.91
CA VAL A 10 22.17 17.32 -4.63
C VAL A 10 23.46 16.85 -3.95
N GLY A 11 24.64 17.09 -4.56
CA GLY A 11 25.93 16.69 -3.99
C GLY A 11 26.18 15.18 -3.97
N ILE A 12 25.66 14.42 -4.94
CA ILE A 12 25.83 12.96 -5.04
C ILE A 12 26.63 12.55 -6.27
N SER A 13 27.22 11.35 -6.25
CA SER A 13 27.91 10.79 -7.41
C SER A 13 26.95 10.45 -8.56
N ARG A 14 27.43 10.57 -9.81
CA ARG A 14 26.67 10.19 -11.00
C ARG A 14 26.20 8.73 -10.94
N SER A 15 27.05 7.82 -10.43
CA SER A 15 26.73 6.41 -10.30
C SER A 15 25.58 6.15 -9.33
N SER A 16 25.53 6.88 -8.21
CA SER A 16 24.40 6.83 -7.27
C SER A 16 23.10 7.28 -7.93
N GLY A 17 23.13 8.40 -8.67
CA GLY A 17 21.96 8.86 -9.42
C GLY A 17 21.47 7.85 -10.47
N THR A 18 22.40 7.20 -11.18
CA THR A 18 22.07 6.13 -12.16
C THR A 18 21.43 4.93 -11.45
N ARG A 19 21.98 4.47 -10.32
CA ARG A 19 21.41 3.39 -9.51
C ARG A 19 20.01 3.71 -8.99
N TRP A 20 19.76 4.96 -8.62
CA TRP A 20 18.43 5.40 -8.18
C TRP A 20 17.43 5.41 -9.33
N ARG A 21 17.85 5.86 -10.52
CA ARG A 21 16.97 5.95 -11.70
C ARG A 21 16.63 4.61 -12.32
N HIS A 22 17.57 3.68 -12.35
CA HIS A 22 17.42 2.39 -13.05
C HIS A 22 17.28 1.19 -12.10
N GLY A 23 17.42 1.41 -10.80
CA GLY A 23 17.53 0.34 -9.83
C GLY A 23 18.94 -0.25 -9.81
N HIS A 24 19.20 -1.10 -8.81
CA HIS A 24 20.45 -1.85 -8.69
C HIS A 24 20.27 -3.04 -7.76
N SER A 25 21.25 -3.93 -7.75
CA SER A 25 21.28 -5.08 -6.83
C SER A 25 22.36 -4.86 -5.78
N VAL A 26 22.08 -5.28 -4.55
CA VAL A 26 23.04 -5.31 -3.45
C VAL A 26 23.12 -6.73 -2.92
N VAL A 27 24.33 -7.27 -2.80
CA VAL A 27 24.56 -8.56 -2.15
C VAL A 27 24.59 -8.32 -0.64
N LEU A 28 23.72 -9.00 0.09
CA LEU A 28 23.65 -8.93 1.55
C LEU A 28 24.78 -9.77 2.16
N LYS A 29 25.09 -9.52 3.43
CA LYS A 29 26.09 -10.31 4.17
C LYS A 29 25.73 -11.80 4.27
N SER A 30 24.45 -12.14 4.12
CA SER A 30 23.93 -13.52 4.05
C SER A 30 24.19 -14.22 2.71
N GLY A 31 24.74 -13.51 1.70
CA GLY A 31 24.89 -14.01 0.33
C GLY A 31 23.67 -13.76 -0.57
N ASP A 32 22.54 -13.34 0.01
CA ASP A 32 21.32 -13.07 -0.75
C ASP A 32 21.45 -11.79 -1.61
N VAL A 33 20.99 -11.86 -2.85
CA VAL A 33 20.95 -10.69 -3.75
C VAL A 33 19.63 -9.94 -3.57
N LYS A 34 19.70 -8.74 -2.97
CA LYS A 34 18.55 -7.83 -2.86
C LYS A 34 18.46 -6.93 -4.07
N LYS A 35 17.44 -7.14 -4.90
CA LYS A 35 17.10 -6.23 -6.01
C LYS A 35 16.38 -4.99 -5.48
N ILE A 36 16.95 -3.81 -5.73
CA ILE A 36 16.37 -2.52 -5.41
C ILE A 36 15.80 -1.93 -6.70
N ALA A 37 14.49 -1.76 -6.73
CA ALA A 37 13.78 -1.18 -7.87
C ALA A 37 14.19 0.29 -8.10
N PRO A 38 14.10 0.79 -9.34
CA PRO A 38 14.27 2.22 -9.63
C PRO A 38 13.28 3.06 -8.82
N ILE A 39 13.73 4.24 -8.37
CA ILE A 39 12.85 5.27 -7.81
C ILE A 39 11.96 5.75 -8.96
N SER A 40 10.75 5.21 -9.00
CA SER A 40 9.74 5.63 -9.95
C SER A 40 9.28 7.05 -9.64
N ARG A 41 9.22 7.90 -10.67
CA ARG A 41 8.61 9.24 -10.57
C ARG A 41 7.09 9.18 -10.43
N LEU A 42 6.49 8.01 -10.68
CA LEU A 42 5.05 7.86 -10.57
C LEU A 42 4.68 7.96 -9.09
N ARG A 43 3.99 9.05 -8.75
CA ARG A 43 3.36 9.19 -7.44
C ARG A 43 2.42 7.98 -7.27
N PRO A 44 2.48 7.25 -6.15
CA PRO A 44 1.55 6.15 -5.94
C PRO A 44 0.13 6.69 -6.09
N ALA A 45 -0.64 6.08 -7.00
CA ALA A 45 -1.96 6.58 -7.37
C ALA A 45 -2.85 6.64 -6.12
N ALA A 46 -3.56 7.76 -5.96
CA ALA A 46 -4.59 7.85 -4.93
C ALA A 46 -5.67 6.81 -5.23
N ILE A 47 -5.85 5.84 -4.34
CA ILE A 47 -6.72 4.68 -4.60
C ILE A 47 -8.19 5.11 -4.71
N SER A 48 -8.63 6.01 -3.82
CA SER A 48 -9.88 6.74 -3.93
C SER A 48 -9.94 7.84 -2.89
N ALA A 49 -10.84 8.80 -3.05
CA ALA A 49 -11.08 9.87 -2.08
C ALA A 49 -11.43 9.34 -0.68
N ARG A 50 -11.91 8.10 -0.54
CA ARG A 50 -12.23 7.49 0.75
C ARG A 50 -10.99 7.19 1.60
N PHE A 51 -9.84 6.96 0.99
CA PHE A 51 -8.63 6.58 1.69
C PHE A 51 -7.62 7.72 1.71
N LEU A 52 -6.94 7.89 2.84
CA LEU A 52 -5.74 8.71 2.89
C LEU A 52 -4.65 8.08 2.01
N SER A 53 -3.93 8.90 1.28
CA SER A 53 -2.72 8.54 0.53
C SER A 53 -1.49 8.50 1.44
N GLU A 54 -0.36 7.96 0.95
CA GLU A 54 0.89 8.01 1.71
C GLU A 54 1.38 9.45 1.89
N SER A 55 1.20 10.33 0.89
CA SER A 55 1.59 11.73 1.01
C SER A 55 0.78 12.46 2.08
N GLU A 56 -0.55 12.24 2.13
CA GLU A 56 -1.38 12.84 3.19
C GLU A 56 -0.94 12.35 4.57
N ARG A 57 -0.57 11.07 4.72
CA ARG A 57 -0.02 10.54 5.98
C ARG A 57 1.31 11.20 6.36
N ILE A 58 2.20 11.41 5.41
CA ILE A 58 3.46 12.12 5.65
C ILE A 58 3.17 13.55 6.14
N THR A 59 2.26 14.27 5.45
CA THR A 59 1.84 15.61 5.88
C THR A 59 1.22 15.63 7.28
N ILE A 60 0.40 14.63 7.64
CA ILE A 60 -0.10 14.49 9.03
C ILE A 60 1.07 14.39 10.01
N ALA A 61 2.08 13.56 9.71
CA ALA A 61 3.24 13.41 10.58
C ALA A 61 4.01 14.72 10.73
N ASP A 62 4.33 15.41 9.63
CA ASP A 62 5.08 16.65 9.65
C ASP A 62 4.35 17.75 10.46
N LEU A 63 3.04 17.88 10.25
CA LEU A 63 2.23 18.88 10.95
C LEU A 63 2.05 18.55 12.44
N LEU A 64 2.00 17.26 12.82
CA LEU A 64 2.02 16.86 14.22
C LEU A 64 3.35 17.22 14.90
N HIS A 65 4.49 17.00 14.23
CA HIS A 65 5.80 17.42 14.75
C HIS A 65 5.90 18.95 14.87
N ALA A 66 5.21 19.69 13.99
CA ALA A 66 5.08 21.14 14.08
C ALA A 66 4.03 21.61 15.12
N GLY A 67 3.47 20.72 15.94
CA GLY A 67 2.53 21.07 17.02
C GLY A 67 1.14 21.52 16.55
N ARG A 68 0.77 21.25 15.28
CA ARG A 68 -0.53 21.69 14.74
C ARG A 68 -1.68 20.87 15.28
N SER A 69 -2.81 21.53 15.54
CA SER A 69 -4.03 20.84 16.02
C SER A 69 -4.64 19.94 14.94
N ILE A 70 -5.37 18.90 15.37
CA ILE A 70 -6.09 17.98 14.45
C ILE A 70 -7.00 18.75 13.47
N ARG A 71 -7.66 19.82 13.93
CA ARG A 71 -8.53 20.65 13.09
C ARG A 71 -7.72 21.40 12.02
N ALA A 72 -6.58 21.97 12.38
CA ALA A 72 -5.70 22.64 11.42
C ALA A 72 -5.16 21.67 10.35
N ILE A 73 -4.76 20.47 10.77
CA ILE A 73 -4.29 19.41 9.85
C ILE A 73 -5.42 18.99 8.90
N ALA A 74 -6.63 18.81 9.41
CA ALA A 74 -7.79 18.46 8.61
C ALA A 74 -8.12 19.52 7.55
N MET A 75 -8.06 20.81 7.92
CA MET A 75 -8.26 21.92 7.00
C MET A 75 -7.22 21.92 5.88
N GLU A 76 -5.94 21.77 6.23
CA GLU A 76 -4.82 21.71 5.25
C GLU A 76 -5.01 20.59 4.23
N LEU A 77 -5.49 19.43 4.68
CA LEU A 77 -5.69 18.25 3.83
C LEU A 77 -7.03 18.25 3.10
N GLY A 78 -7.93 19.20 3.37
CA GLY A 78 -9.32 19.16 2.89
C GLY A 78 -10.08 17.92 3.37
N ARG A 79 -9.81 17.44 4.60
CA ARG A 79 -10.41 16.24 5.20
C ARG A 79 -11.22 16.57 6.42
N SER A 80 -12.12 15.66 6.82
CA SER A 80 -12.81 15.81 8.10
C SER A 80 -11.83 15.65 9.29
N PRO A 81 -11.97 16.43 10.39
CA PRO A 81 -11.20 16.22 11.61
C PRO A 81 -11.31 14.80 12.16
N SER A 82 -12.47 14.16 11.98
CA SER A 82 -12.70 12.77 12.38
C SER A 82 -11.80 11.78 11.62
N THR A 83 -11.51 12.04 10.35
CA THR A 83 -10.62 11.22 9.52
C THR A 83 -9.21 11.26 10.06
N VAL A 84 -8.70 12.47 10.32
CA VAL A 84 -7.34 12.68 10.85
C VAL A 84 -7.22 12.07 12.26
N SER A 85 -8.20 12.33 13.14
CA SER A 85 -8.21 11.76 14.50
C SER A 85 -8.19 10.22 14.49
N ARG A 86 -9.04 9.58 13.68
CA ARG A 86 -9.08 8.11 13.57
C ARG A 86 -7.78 7.54 12.98
N GLU A 87 -7.18 8.22 12.00
CA GLU A 87 -5.91 7.81 11.42
C GLU A 87 -4.78 7.85 12.46
N ILE A 88 -4.67 8.94 13.21
CA ILE A 88 -3.64 9.10 14.25
C ILE A 88 -3.83 8.04 15.34
N ARG A 89 -5.03 7.97 15.94
CA ARG A 89 -5.33 7.01 17.02
C ARG A 89 -5.01 5.57 16.64
N ARG A 90 -5.31 5.18 15.40
CA ARG A 90 -5.10 3.80 14.92
C ARG A 90 -3.62 3.45 14.68
N ASN A 91 -2.75 4.44 14.45
CA ASN A 91 -1.37 4.20 14.03
C ASN A 91 -0.33 4.94 14.90
N ILE A 92 -0.71 5.31 16.12
CA ILE A 92 0.24 5.71 17.16
C ILE A 92 1.05 4.47 17.56
N HIS A 93 2.36 4.63 17.68
CA HIS A 93 3.23 3.61 18.24
C HIS A 93 3.21 3.72 19.76
N GLU A 94 2.49 2.83 20.45
CA GLU A 94 2.25 2.93 21.90
C GLU A 94 3.51 3.10 22.75
N PRO A 95 4.65 2.42 22.47
CA PRO A 95 5.86 2.61 23.27
C PRO A 95 6.51 4.00 23.15
N SER A 96 6.25 4.75 22.07
CA SER A 96 6.90 6.03 21.81
C SER A 96 5.95 7.20 21.64
N GLY A 97 4.62 6.99 21.64
CA GLY A 97 3.60 7.99 21.30
C GLY A 97 3.61 8.48 19.85
N ASN A 98 4.71 8.26 19.11
CA ASN A 98 4.92 8.80 17.77
C ASN A 98 4.01 8.17 16.71
N TYR A 99 3.43 9.02 15.86
CA TYR A 99 2.73 8.62 14.65
C TYR A 99 3.72 8.22 13.54
N ARG A 100 3.55 7.03 12.96
CA ARG A 100 4.47 6.47 11.93
C ARG A 100 3.79 6.35 10.55
N PRO A 101 3.95 7.31 9.64
CA PRO A 101 3.18 7.38 8.40
C PRO A 101 3.42 6.19 7.45
N ARG A 102 4.66 5.74 7.30
CA ARG A 102 5.00 4.58 6.44
C ARG A 102 4.44 3.27 6.99
N THR A 103 4.41 3.10 8.31
CA THR A 103 3.81 1.92 8.95
C THR A 103 2.30 1.94 8.82
N ALA A 104 1.68 3.13 8.95
CA ALA A 104 0.26 3.32 8.71
C ALA A 104 -0.14 2.98 7.27
N GLN A 105 0.65 3.41 6.28
CA GLN A 105 0.47 3.06 4.87
C GLN A 105 0.52 1.55 4.64
N ARG A 106 1.60 0.87 5.07
CA ARG A 106 1.73 -0.59 4.94
C ARG A 106 0.57 -1.34 5.62
N SER A 107 0.12 -0.85 6.77
CA SER A 107 -1.01 -1.43 7.49
C SER A 107 -2.32 -1.24 6.73
N ALA A 108 -2.52 -0.08 6.10
CA ALA A 108 -3.68 0.18 5.25
C ALA A 108 -3.67 -0.68 3.99
N GLU A 109 -2.52 -0.89 3.36
CA GLU A 109 -2.34 -1.80 2.23
C GLU A 109 -2.65 -3.25 2.61
N ARG A 110 -2.07 -3.74 3.71
CA ARG A 110 -2.34 -5.10 4.23
C ARG A 110 -3.81 -5.32 4.57
N ARG A 111 -4.49 -4.32 5.15
CA ARG A 111 -5.94 -4.40 5.43
C ARG A 111 -6.76 -4.43 4.14
N ARG A 112 -6.31 -3.74 3.09
CA ARG A 112 -7.00 -3.69 1.79
C ARG A 112 -6.79 -4.93 0.94
N SER A 113 -5.66 -5.61 1.05
CA SER A 113 -5.29 -6.75 0.19
C SER A 113 -6.18 -7.99 0.35
N ARG A 114 -7.32 -7.89 1.05
CA ARG A 114 -8.42 -8.87 1.11
C ARG A 114 -7.90 -10.31 1.23
N GLN A 115 -7.11 -10.57 2.26
CA GLN A 115 -6.54 -11.90 2.59
C GLN A 115 -7.58 -12.92 3.10
N ARG A 116 -8.81 -12.93 2.57
CA ARG A 116 -9.74 -14.03 2.85
C ARG A 116 -9.74 -14.94 1.65
N THR A 117 -9.18 -16.14 1.82
CA THR A 117 -9.32 -17.23 0.86
C THR A 117 -10.81 -17.35 0.49
N GLY A 118 -11.13 -17.16 -0.79
CA GLY A 118 -12.51 -17.24 -1.25
C GLY A 118 -13.08 -18.64 -0.97
N LYS A 119 -14.40 -18.74 -0.76
CA LYS A 119 -15.05 -20.02 -0.41
C LYS A 119 -14.69 -21.18 -1.35
N ILE A 120 -14.58 -20.89 -2.65
CA ILE A 120 -14.20 -21.86 -3.68
C ILE A 120 -12.73 -22.29 -3.51
N ALA A 121 -11.82 -21.34 -3.34
CA ALA A 121 -10.39 -21.64 -3.16
C ALA A 121 -10.08 -22.35 -1.82
N ALA A 122 -10.95 -22.17 -0.81
CA ALA A 122 -10.79 -22.81 0.50
C ALA A 122 -11.30 -24.26 0.54
N ASN A 123 -12.09 -24.69 -0.44
CA ASN A 123 -12.71 -26.02 -0.45
C ASN A 123 -12.43 -26.71 -1.80
N PRO A 124 -11.45 -27.65 -1.86
CA PRO A 124 -11.10 -28.36 -3.09
C PRO A 124 -12.28 -29.10 -3.75
N ALA A 125 -13.18 -29.69 -2.96
CA ALA A 125 -14.36 -30.37 -3.49
C ALA A 125 -15.33 -29.38 -4.16
N LEU A 126 -15.55 -28.21 -3.55
CA LEU A 126 -16.35 -27.14 -4.15
C LEU A 126 -15.69 -26.59 -5.41
N GLN A 127 -14.36 -26.44 -5.41
CA GLN A 127 -13.61 -26.00 -6.57
C GLN A 127 -13.76 -26.96 -7.75
N GLU A 128 -13.64 -28.27 -7.49
CA GLU A 128 -13.78 -29.28 -8.53
C GLU A 128 -15.21 -29.35 -9.04
N PHE A 129 -16.21 -29.31 -8.16
CA PHE A 129 -17.62 -29.24 -8.54
C PHE A 129 -17.89 -28.06 -9.48
N VAL A 130 -17.44 -26.86 -9.12
CA VAL A 130 -17.63 -25.65 -9.95
C VAL A 130 -16.90 -25.80 -11.29
N ARG A 131 -15.67 -26.33 -11.30
CA ARG A 131 -14.87 -26.54 -12.51
C ARG A 131 -15.57 -27.48 -13.49
N GLU A 132 -16.05 -28.63 -13.03
CA GLU A 132 -16.71 -29.63 -13.87
C GLU A 132 -18.00 -29.11 -14.49
N HIS A 133 -18.83 -28.38 -13.71
CA HIS A 133 -20.08 -27.85 -14.25
C HIS A 133 -19.85 -26.65 -15.18
N LEU A 134 -18.79 -25.86 -14.98
CA LEU A 134 -18.39 -24.83 -15.95
C LEU A 134 -17.95 -25.45 -17.29
N LYS A 135 -17.25 -26.59 -17.30
CA LYS A 135 -16.92 -27.32 -18.54
C LYS A 135 -18.17 -27.74 -19.30
N GLN A 136 -19.25 -28.05 -18.59
CA GLN A 136 -20.56 -28.38 -19.15
C GLN A 136 -21.38 -27.16 -19.58
N ARG A 137 -20.80 -25.95 -19.57
CA ARG A 137 -21.46 -24.67 -19.91
C ARG A 137 -22.63 -24.30 -19.00
N TRP A 138 -22.62 -24.75 -17.75
CA TRP A 138 -23.63 -24.32 -16.78
C TRP A 138 -23.38 -22.86 -16.39
N SER A 139 -24.46 -22.10 -16.25
CA SER A 139 -24.40 -20.75 -15.70
C SER A 139 -24.09 -20.78 -14.19
N PRO A 140 -23.46 -19.73 -13.63
CA PRO A 140 -23.22 -19.64 -12.19
C PRO A 140 -24.49 -19.83 -11.34
N ARG A 141 -25.65 -19.40 -11.87
CA ARG A 141 -26.96 -19.59 -11.22
C ARG A 141 -27.36 -21.06 -11.15
N GLN A 142 -27.17 -21.83 -12.23
CA GLN A 142 -27.46 -23.27 -12.24
C GLN A 142 -26.57 -24.05 -11.27
N ILE A 143 -25.27 -23.73 -11.24
CA ILE A 143 -24.30 -24.33 -10.30
C ILE A 143 -24.71 -24.03 -8.86
N SER A 144 -25.07 -22.78 -8.56
CA SER A 144 -25.53 -22.41 -7.22
C SER A 144 -26.83 -23.09 -6.81
N ASN A 145 -27.78 -23.28 -7.74
CA ASN A 145 -29.03 -23.98 -7.44
C ASN A 145 -28.77 -25.46 -7.17
N ARG A 146 -27.88 -26.10 -7.94
CA ARG A 146 -27.51 -27.50 -7.73
C ARG A 146 -26.81 -27.72 -6.39
N LEU A 147 -25.95 -26.79 -5.97
CA LEU A 147 -25.30 -26.81 -4.65
C LEU A 147 -26.27 -26.65 -3.47
N ARG A 148 -27.46 -26.08 -3.68
CA ARG A 148 -28.51 -25.96 -2.63
C ARG A 148 -29.44 -27.18 -2.57
N ALA A 149 -29.48 -27.95 -3.65
CA ALA A 149 -30.34 -29.13 -3.78
C ALA A 149 -29.63 -30.43 -3.39
N ASN A 150 -28.32 -30.36 -3.10
CA ASN A 150 -27.53 -31.39 -2.42
C ASN A 150 -27.39 -31.00 -0.95
#